data_AF-A0A2D6KJI9-F1
#
_entry.id   AF-A0A2D6KJI9-F1
#
_cell.length_a   1.000
_cell.length_b   1.000
_cell.length_c   1.000
_cell.angle_alpha   90.00
_cell.angle_beta   90.00
_cell.angle_gamma   90.00
#
_symmetry.space_group_name_H-M   'P 1'
#
loop_
_entity.id
_entity.type
_entity.pdbx_description
1 polymer ?
#
loop_
_entity_poly.entity_id
_entity_poly.type
_entity_poly.pdbx_seq_one_letter_code
_entity_poly.pdbx_strand_id
1 'polypeptide(L)'
;MRLSPEMTTLMALPLRRTEMKVAFSYLRLAAGSDDEGVVRRIINTPRRGVGKGALKRVGEFADREGGGFLDALGHAGEAGVTGRPLAGICSFLEFREALLSRSSIGPAAVLRTALDESGYLAELRAASGDNSERIRNLDDLVSAVGGFDNVGAMLEEVDEIAAADERPRPRTASLFQTMTLERLTLQDALELLSLPRTVGVDPADGGEITVQNGRFGPYLKKGTDSRSLTTEEQLLTITLEECLAVLAQPKRRGRSTPKPPLRELGVDPESGKTIILKDGNWGPYVTDGEYNASLGRGDSVEELTDERAADLLAERRAKGPPGKKKRSSRKK
;
A
#
# COMPACT_ATOMS: atom_id res chain seq x y z
N MET A 1 -17.18 -9.39 -12.26
CA MET A 1 -17.97 -8.32 -12.89
C MET A 1 -17.24 -7.89 -14.15
N ARG A 2 -17.86 -7.98 -15.33
CA ARG A 2 -17.27 -7.36 -16.54
C ARG A 2 -17.56 -5.88 -16.45
N LEU A 3 -16.52 -5.05 -16.39
CA LEU A 3 -16.67 -3.60 -16.42
C LEU A 3 -17.04 -3.15 -17.83
N SER A 4 -17.79 -2.06 -17.95
CA SER A 4 -17.97 -1.37 -19.23
C SER A 4 -16.63 -0.83 -19.75
N PRO A 5 -16.47 -0.60 -21.07
CA PRO A 5 -15.27 0.03 -21.61
C PRO A 5 -14.95 1.39 -20.97
N GLU A 6 -15.98 2.19 -20.69
CA GLU A 6 -15.91 3.49 -20.05
C GLU A 6 -15.38 3.35 -18.61
N MET A 7 -15.97 2.42 -17.86
CA MET A 7 -15.54 2.14 -16.49
C MET A 7 -14.13 1.55 -16.42
N THR A 8 -13.76 0.71 -17.40
CA THR A 8 -12.39 0.18 -17.51
C THR A 8 -11.38 1.30 -17.70
N THR A 9 -11.69 2.26 -18.58
CA THR A 9 -10.85 3.45 -18.82
C THR A 9 -10.73 4.31 -17.56
N LEU A 10 -11.85 4.56 -16.88
CA LEU A 10 -11.88 5.33 -15.64
C LEU A 10 -11.04 4.68 -14.52
N MET A 11 -11.17 3.36 -14.34
CA MET A 11 -10.45 2.61 -13.30
C MET A 11 -8.95 2.45 -13.57
N ALA A 12 -8.49 2.71 -14.80
CA ALA A 12 -7.06 2.73 -15.13
C ALA A 12 -6.35 4.01 -14.64
N LEU A 13 -7.10 5.06 -14.30
CA LEU A 13 -6.56 6.34 -13.82
C LEU A 13 -6.08 6.25 -12.37
N PRO A 14 -5.19 7.17 -11.93
CA PRO A 14 -4.68 7.16 -10.56
C PRO A 14 -5.68 7.76 -9.54
N LEU A 15 -6.88 7.18 -9.42
CA LEU A 15 -8.04 7.69 -8.66
C LEU A 15 -7.75 8.03 -7.17
N ARG A 16 -6.70 7.44 -6.59
CA ARG A 16 -6.30 7.69 -5.20
C ARG A 16 -5.55 9.02 -4.99
N ARG A 17 -5.08 9.67 -6.07
CA ARG A 17 -4.38 10.97 -6.03
C ARG A 17 -5.30 12.08 -5.52
N THR A 18 -4.70 13.10 -4.92
CA THR A 18 -5.42 14.21 -4.28
C THR A 18 -6.30 14.98 -5.28
N GLU A 19 -5.77 15.30 -6.46
CA GLU A 19 -6.50 16.01 -7.52
C GLU A 19 -7.69 15.22 -8.04
N MET A 20 -7.56 13.90 -8.15
CA MET A 20 -8.65 13.01 -8.55
C MET A 20 -9.77 13.02 -7.50
N LYS A 21 -9.41 12.90 -6.22
CA LYS A 21 -10.38 12.99 -5.12
C LYS A 21 -11.12 14.33 -5.08
N VAL A 22 -10.44 15.44 -5.41
CA VAL A 22 -11.07 16.76 -5.55
C VAL A 22 -12.06 16.77 -6.71
N ALA A 23 -11.66 16.29 -7.88
CA ALA A 23 -12.52 16.19 -9.06
C ALA A 23 -13.78 15.34 -8.81
N PHE A 24 -13.65 14.16 -8.21
CA PHE A 24 -14.79 13.33 -7.82
C PHE A 24 -15.68 14.00 -6.77
N SER A 25 -15.11 14.83 -5.90
CA SER A 25 -15.90 15.60 -4.93
C SER A 25 -16.73 16.69 -5.61
N TYR A 26 -16.23 17.32 -6.68
CA TYR A 26 -17.03 18.22 -7.51
C TYR A 26 -18.17 17.50 -8.22
N LEU A 27 -17.90 16.32 -8.79
CA LEU A 27 -18.93 15.50 -9.42
C LEU A 27 -20.02 15.09 -8.41
N ARG A 28 -19.62 14.64 -7.21
CA ARG A 28 -20.56 14.33 -6.12
C ARG A 28 -21.35 15.56 -5.67
N LEU A 29 -20.72 16.72 -5.55
CA LEU A 29 -21.41 17.97 -5.23
C LEU A 29 -22.45 18.33 -6.31
N ALA A 30 -22.10 18.18 -7.59
CA ALA A 30 -23.00 18.41 -8.71
C ALA A 30 -24.15 17.38 -8.78
N ALA A 31 -23.96 16.19 -8.23
CA ALA A 31 -25.00 15.17 -8.08
C ALA A 31 -25.87 15.39 -6.82
N GLY A 32 -25.67 16.46 -6.07
CA GLY A 32 -26.47 16.78 -4.87
C GLY A 32 -25.99 16.14 -3.58
N SER A 33 -24.79 15.53 -3.56
CA SER A 33 -24.24 14.94 -2.34
C SER A 33 -24.05 15.99 -1.24
N ASP A 34 -24.51 15.64 -0.04
CA ASP A 34 -24.38 16.40 1.21
C ASP A 34 -23.32 15.80 2.16
N ASP A 35 -22.54 14.82 1.68
CA ASP A 35 -21.49 14.17 2.45
C ASP A 35 -20.48 15.20 2.99
N GLU A 36 -20.36 15.27 4.30
CA GLU A 36 -19.49 16.23 4.98
C GLU A 36 -18.01 16.05 4.55
N GLY A 37 -17.57 14.82 4.30
CA GLY A 37 -16.22 14.51 3.83
C GLY A 37 -15.93 15.08 2.44
N VAL A 38 -16.89 15.00 1.51
CA VAL A 38 -16.87 15.63 0.19
C VAL A 38 -16.84 17.14 0.34
N VAL A 39 -17.79 17.74 1.07
CA VAL A 39 -17.90 19.20 1.23
C VAL A 39 -16.63 19.79 1.84
N ARG A 40 -16.13 19.22 2.94
CA ARG A 40 -14.88 19.67 3.59
C ARG A 40 -13.66 19.58 2.68
N ARG A 41 -13.63 18.64 1.74
CA ARG A 41 -12.51 18.49 0.80
C ARG A 41 -12.44 19.66 -0.18
N ILE A 42 -13.58 20.16 -0.65
CA ILE A 42 -13.66 21.14 -1.74
C ILE A 42 -14.01 22.57 -1.29
N ILE A 43 -14.55 22.77 -0.09
CA ILE A 43 -14.95 24.10 0.39
C ILE A 43 -13.81 25.12 0.35
N ASN A 44 -12.58 24.68 0.62
CA ASN A 44 -11.38 25.52 0.58
C ASN A 44 -10.31 24.98 -0.39
N THR A 45 -10.73 24.19 -1.37
CA THR A 45 -9.90 23.73 -2.49
C THR A 45 -10.62 24.09 -3.79
N PRO A 46 -10.18 25.12 -4.54
CA PRO A 46 -9.07 26.03 -4.24
C PRO A 46 -9.34 26.96 -3.05
N ARG A 47 -8.33 27.70 -2.60
CA ARG A 47 -8.42 28.52 -1.38
C ARG A 47 -9.51 29.60 -1.49
N ARG A 48 -10.57 29.47 -0.67
CA ARG A 48 -11.65 30.46 -0.51
C ARG A 48 -11.53 31.28 0.78
N GLY A 49 -10.49 31.07 1.57
CA GLY A 49 -10.30 31.77 2.85
C GLY A 49 -11.15 31.19 3.99
N VAL A 50 -11.70 29.99 3.81
CA VAL A 50 -12.48 29.29 4.83
C VAL A 50 -11.52 28.51 5.73
N GLY A 51 -11.17 29.10 6.87
CA GLY A 51 -10.22 28.53 7.82
C GLY A 51 -10.83 27.42 8.70
N LYS A 52 -9.96 26.60 9.32
CA LYS A 52 -10.35 25.49 10.21
C LYS A 52 -11.30 25.92 11.34
N GLY A 53 -11.07 27.11 11.93
CA GLY A 53 -11.92 27.63 13.01
C GLY A 53 -13.34 27.96 12.56
N ALA A 54 -13.51 28.46 11.33
CA ALA A 54 -14.84 28.69 10.76
C ALA A 54 -15.57 27.36 10.53
N LEU A 55 -14.89 26.37 9.92
CA LEU A 55 -15.45 25.03 9.70
C LEU A 55 -15.79 24.30 11.01
N LYS A 56 -15.04 24.55 12.09
CA LYS A 56 -15.34 24.01 13.42
C LYS A 56 -16.65 24.59 13.96
N ARG A 57 -16.81 25.91 13.91
CA ARG A 57 -18.04 26.59 14.34
C ARG A 57 -19.27 26.13 13.56
N VAL A 58 -19.14 25.96 12.25
CA VAL A 58 -20.23 25.42 11.41
C VAL A 58 -20.58 23.98 11.83
N GLY A 59 -19.58 23.12 12.07
CA GLY A 59 -19.83 21.76 12.57
C GLY A 59 -20.52 21.75 13.93
N GLU A 60 -20.04 22.54 14.89
CA GLU A 60 -20.66 22.67 16.22
C GLU A 60 -22.07 23.27 16.16
N PHE A 61 -22.36 24.09 15.14
CA PHE A 61 -23.71 24.58 14.88
C PHE A 61 -24.61 23.47 14.31
N ALA A 62 -24.12 22.71 13.31
CA ALA A 62 -24.82 21.56 12.75
C ALA A 62 -25.21 20.55 13.85
N ASP A 63 -24.27 20.20 14.72
CA ASP A 63 -24.47 19.27 15.85
C ASP A 63 -25.53 19.80 16.83
N ARG A 64 -25.57 21.11 17.09
CA ARG A 64 -26.51 21.74 18.01
C ARG A 64 -27.94 21.75 17.46
N GLU A 65 -28.09 22.08 16.18
CA GLU A 65 -29.39 22.18 15.51
C GLU A 65 -29.89 20.81 14.99
N GLY A 66 -29.08 19.76 15.10
CA GLY A 66 -29.41 18.42 14.57
C GLY A 66 -29.45 18.35 13.05
N GLY A 67 -28.75 19.26 12.37
CA GLY A 67 -28.72 19.39 10.91
C GLY A 67 -27.44 18.83 10.27
N GLY A 68 -27.41 18.78 8.93
CA GLY A 68 -26.23 18.37 8.18
C GLY A 68 -25.19 19.49 8.05
N PHE A 69 -23.90 19.13 7.91
CA PHE A 69 -22.81 20.12 7.77
C PHE A 69 -23.01 21.07 6.59
N LEU A 70 -23.53 20.57 5.46
CA LEU A 70 -23.78 21.38 4.27
C LEU A 70 -24.91 22.41 4.50
N ASP A 71 -25.98 22.02 5.19
CA ASP A 71 -27.08 22.92 5.54
C ASP A 71 -26.62 24.01 6.53
N ALA A 72 -25.80 23.63 7.50
CA ALA A 72 -25.19 24.57 8.45
C ALA A 72 -24.28 25.62 7.79
N LEU A 73 -23.72 25.34 6.60
CA LEU A 73 -22.99 26.36 5.83
C LEU A 73 -23.91 27.50 5.37
N GLY A 74 -25.17 27.22 5.06
CA GLY A 74 -26.17 28.24 4.74
C GLY A 74 -26.44 29.20 5.90
N HIS A 75 -26.24 28.70 7.13
CA HIS A 75 -26.44 29.43 8.38
C HIS A 75 -25.10 29.84 9.03
N ALA A 76 -24.01 29.93 8.26
CA ALA A 76 -22.68 30.19 8.81
C ALA A 76 -22.58 31.52 9.60
N GLY A 77 -23.40 32.53 9.23
CA GLY A 77 -23.50 33.78 9.98
C GLY A 77 -24.03 33.58 11.40
N GLU A 78 -25.08 32.76 11.55
CA GLU A 78 -25.68 32.39 12.84
C GLU A 78 -24.74 31.51 13.66
N ALA A 79 -23.94 30.67 13.00
CA ALA A 79 -22.85 29.92 13.61
C ALA A 79 -21.68 30.81 14.09
N GLY A 80 -21.77 32.14 13.97
CA GLY A 80 -20.73 33.08 14.40
C GLY A 80 -19.52 33.14 13.46
N VAL A 81 -19.67 32.72 12.21
CA VAL A 81 -18.66 32.93 11.17
C VAL A 81 -18.85 34.31 10.57
N THR A 82 -17.79 35.11 10.55
CA THR A 82 -17.82 36.50 10.05
C THR A 82 -16.64 36.78 9.10
N GLY A 83 -16.73 37.87 8.34
CA GLY A 83 -15.63 38.37 7.50
C GLY A 83 -15.28 37.45 6.33
N ARG A 84 -13.97 37.33 6.03
CA ARG A 84 -13.47 36.57 4.87
C ARG A 84 -13.92 35.10 4.84
N PRO A 85 -13.93 34.34 5.95
CA PRO A 85 -14.47 32.98 5.95
C PRO A 85 -15.95 32.91 5.56
N LEU A 86 -16.79 33.86 6.01
CA LEU A 86 -18.21 33.88 5.65
C LEU A 86 -18.39 34.12 4.15
N ALA A 87 -17.69 35.12 3.59
CA ALA A 87 -17.70 35.38 2.15
C ALA A 87 -17.23 34.17 1.32
N GLY A 88 -16.21 33.46 1.80
CA GLY A 88 -15.73 32.22 1.17
C GLY A 88 -16.75 31.08 1.20
N ILE A 89 -17.54 30.97 2.28
CA ILE A 89 -18.65 30.02 2.38
C ILE A 89 -19.78 30.39 1.40
N CYS A 90 -20.20 31.65 1.35
CA CYS A 90 -21.22 32.12 0.41
C CYS A 90 -20.82 31.85 -1.04
N SER A 91 -19.57 32.19 -1.42
CA SER A 91 -19.04 31.91 -2.77
C SER A 91 -19.02 30.40 -3.09
N PHE A 92 -18.73 29.55 -2.10
CA PHE A 92 -18.79 28.09 -2.28
C PHE A 92 -20.24 27.60 -2.52
N LEU A 93 -21.22 28.14 -1.78
CA LEU A 93 -22.62 27.80 -1.95
C LEU A 93 -23.17 28.27 -3.30
N GLU A 94 -22.80 29.47 -3.75
CA GLU A 94 -23.15 29.96 -5.10
C GLU A 94 -22.57 29.05 -6.19
N PHE A 95 -21.31 28.64 -6.05
CA PHE A 95 -20.66 27.69 -6.95
C PHE A 95 -21.38 26.33 -6.96
N ARG A 96 -21.84 25.85 -5.80
CA ARG A 96 -22.63 24.61 -5.70
C ARG A 96 -23.93 24.71 -6.49
N GLU A 97 -24.71 25.78 -6.31
CA GLU A 97 -25.97 25.97 -7.06
C GLU A 97 -25.72 26.04 -8.57
N ALA A 98 -24.63 26.69 -8.97
CA ALA A 98 -24.20 26.74 -10.37
C ALA A 98 -23.83 25.36 -10.94
N LEU A 99 -23.30 24.43 -10.12
CA LEU A 99 -23.04 23.06 -10.55
C LEU A 99 -24.30 22.19 -10.61
N LEU A 100 -25.19 22.31 -9.62
CA LEU A 100 -26.43 21.53 -9.55
C LEU A 100 -27.33 21.77 -10.77
N SER A 101 -27.43 23.04 -11.18
CA SER A 101 -28.19 23.43 -12.38
C SER A 101 -27.64 22.86 -13.70
N ARG A 102 -26.43 22.29 -13.69
CA ARG A 102 -25.74 21.74 -14.87
C ARG A 102 -25.54 20.22 -14.82
N SER A 103 -26.02 19.58 -13.76
CA SER A 103 -25.84 18.13 -13.53
C SER A 103 -26.33 17.23 -14.68
N SER A 104 -27.29 17.71 -15.48
CA SER A 104 -27.89 17.01 -16.62
C SER A 104 -27.10 17.13 -17.94
N ILE A 105 -26.05 17.95 -18.02
CA ILE A 105 -25.27 18.17 -19.26
C ILE A 105 -24.28 17.03 -19.53
N GLY A 106 -24.03 16.19 -18.51
CA GLY A 106 -23.15 15.02 -18.57
C GLY A 106 -21.82 15.23 -17.81
N PRO A 107 -21.14 14.15 -17.40
CA PRO A 107 -20.06 14.23 -16.41
C PRO A 107 -18.84 15.03 -16.86
N ALA A 108 -18.44 14.92 -18.12
CA ALA A 108 -17.28 15.64 -18.64
C ALA A 108 -17.51 17.15 -18.69
N ALA A 109 -18.72 17.60 -19.05
CA ALA A 109 -19.08 19.01 -19.07
C ALA A 109 -19.12 19.58 -17.65
N VAL A 110 -19.80 18.88 -16.74
CA VAL A 110 -19.87 19.25 -15.32
C VAL A 110 -18.48 19.35 -14.70
N LEU A 111 -17.61 18.36 -14.95
CA LEU A 111 -16.27 18.35 -14.39
C LEU A 111 -15.41 19.49 -14.94
N ARG A 112 -15.43 19.76 -16.26
CA ARG A 112 -14.70 20.90 -16.84
C ARG A 112 -15.15 22.21 -16.22
N THR A 113 -16.46 22.45 -16.18
CA THR A 113 -17.04 23.65 -15.56
C THR A 113 -16.62 23.75 -14.09
N ALA A 114 -16.68 22.67 -13.33
CA ALA A 114 -16.26 22.68 -11.94
C ALA A 114 -14.76 23.01 -11.76
N LEU A 115 -13.90 22.42 -12.58
CA LEU A 115 -12.45 22.64 -12.53
C LEU A 115 -12.05 24.08 -12.90
N ASP A 116 -12.76 24.68 -13.86
CA ASP A 116 -12.54 26.05 -14.32
C ASP A 116 -13.19 27.10 -13.41
N GLU A 117 -14.51 27.03 -13.20
CA GLU A 117 -15.28 28.02 -12.41
C GLU A 117 -14.89 28.02 -10.93
N SER A 118 -14.45 26.88 -10.38
CA SER A 118 -13.91 26.87 -9.02
C SER A 118 -12.60 27.64 -8.89
N GLY A 119 -11.84 27.79 -9.99
CA GLY A 119 -10.46 28.26 -10.00
C GLY A 119 -9.41 27.19 -9.68
N TYR A 120 -9.79 25.91 -9.60
CA TYR A 120 -8.86 24.85 -9.20
C TYR A 120 -7.72 24.66 -10.20
N LEU A 121 -8.03 24.67 -11.51
CA LEU A 121 -6.99 24.58 -12.55
C LEU A 121 -6.08 25.82 -12.54
N ALA A 122 -6.62 27.00 -12.28
CA ALA A 122 -5.83 28.22 -12.13
C ALA A 122 -4.88 28.13 -10.93
N GLU A 123 -5.35 27.61 -9.78
CA GLU A 123 -4.51 27.38 -8.60
C GLU A 123 -3.37 26.40 -8.89
N LEU A 124 -3.65 25.28 -9.58
CA LEU A 124 -2.64 24.29 -9.95
C LEU A 124 -1.58 24.86 -10.90
N ARG A 125 -1.98 25.69 -11.87
CA ARG A 125 -1.07 26.36 -12.80
C ARG A 125 -0.21 27.42 -12.13
N ALA A 126 -0.74 28.11 -11.11
CA ALA A 126 -0.04 29.14 -10.36
C ALA A 126 0.81 28.60 -9.19
N ALA A 127 0.58 27.36 -8.74
CA ALA A 127 1.30 26.75 -7.65
C ALA A 127 2.78 26.52 -7.99
N SER A 128 3.66 26.68 -7.00
CA SER A 128 5.09 26.41 -7.17
C SER A 128 5.36 24.92 -7.45
N GLY A 129 6.30 24.65 -8.36
CA GLY A 129 6.68 23.30 -8.76
C GLY A 129 5.98 22.82 -10.03
N ASP A 130 6.42 21.68 -10.54
CA ASP A 130 5.82 21.06 -11.72
C ASP A 130 4.51 20.34 -11.35
N ASN A 131 3.39 20.90 -11.81
CA ASN A 131 2.06 20.32 -11.65
C ASN A 131 1.52 19.68 -12.95
N SER A 132 2.37 19.49 -13.98
CA SER A 132 1.97 18.96 -15.29
C SER A 132 1.31 17.58 -15.21
N GLU A 133 1.85 16.66 -14.40
CA GLU A 133 1.25 15.33 -14.18
C GLU A 133 -0.15 15.43 -13.56
N ARG A 134 -0.35 16.34 -12.60
CA ARG A 134 -1.65 16.53 -11.94
C ARG A 134 -2.69 17.10 -12.89
N ILE A 135 -2.30 18.06 -13.72
CA ILE A 135 -3.18 18.65 -14.75
C ILE A 135 -3.53 17.58 -15.78
N ARG A 136 -2.55 16.81 -16.26
CA ARG A 136 -2.77 15.70 -17.19
C ARG A 136 -3.74 14.66 -16.61
N ASN A 137 -3.58 14.27 -15.34
CA ASN A 137 -4.50 13.34 -14.68
C ASN A 137 -5.95 13.85 -14.70
N LEU A 138 -6.16 15.16 -14.54
CA LEU A 138 -7.49 15.78 -14.61
C LEU A 138 -8.05 15.81 -16.04
N ASP A 139 -7.20 16.07 -17.05
CA ASP A 139 -7.60 16.04 -18.46
C ASP A 139 -7.96 14.60 -18.91
N ASP A 140 -7.17 13.62 -18.48
CA ASP A 140 -7.43 12.20 -18.70
C ASP A 140 -8.75 11.78 -17.99
N LEU A 141 -9.01 12.30 -16.79
CA LEU A 141 -10.28 12.09 -16.08
C LEU A 141 -11.46 12.68 -16.84
N VAL A 142 -11.36 13.93 -17.29
CA VAL A 142 -12.39 14.61 -18.09
C VAL A 142 -12.71 13.80 -19.34
N SER A 143 -11.70 13.22 -19.98
CA SER A 143 -11.87 12.36 -21.15
C SER A 143 -12.56 11.04 -20.80
N ALA A 144 -12.11 10.37 -19.73
CA ALA A 144 -12.65 9.09 -19.30
C ALA A 144 -14.13 9.17 -18.85
N VAL A 145 -14.51 10.23 -18.13
CA VAL A 145 -15.90 10.41 -17.68
C VAL A 145 -16.83 10.84 -18.82
N GLY A 146 -16.29 11.21 -19.98
CA GLY A 146 -17.08 11.62 -21.15
C GLY A 146 -17.87 10.50 -21.82
N GLY A 147 -17.54 9.23 -21.52
CA GLY A 147 -18.30 8.08 -22.01
C GLY A 147 -19.59 7.78 -21.24
N PHE A 148 -19.82 8.44 -20.10
CA PHE A 148 -20.98 8.19 -19.25
C PHE A 148 -22.12 9.17 -19.55
N ASP A 149 -23.36 8.68 -19.49
CA ASP A 149 -24.55 9.47 -19.83
C ASP A 149 -24.84 10.59 -18.82
N ASN A 150 -24.73 10.29 -17.52
CA ASN A 150 -25.03 11.24 -16.46
C ASN A 150 -24.16 11.01 -15.22
N VAL A 151 -24.05 12.07 -14.39
CA VAL A 151 -23.17 12.07 -13.21
C VAL A 151 -23.60 11.05 -12.17
N GLY A 152 -24.92 10.91 -11.95
CA GLY A 152 -25.48 9.98 -10.96
C GLY A 152 -25.11 8.54 -11.26
N ALA A 153 -25.46 8.06 -12.46
CA ALA A 153 -25.18 6.69 -12.90
C ALA A 153 -23.68 6.36 -12.86
N MET A 154 -22.83 7.28 -13.31
CA MET A 154 -21.38 7.11 -13.23
C MET A 154 -20.90 6.96 -11.77
N LEU A 155 -21.39 7.80 -10.86
CA LEU A 155 -21.01 7.74 -9.45
C LEU A 155 -21.52 6.46 -8.78
N GLU A 156 -22.72 5.99 -9.12
CA GLU A 156 -23.27 4.72 -8.63
C GLU A 156 -22.37 3.54 -9.04
N GLU A 157 -21.93 3.48 -10.30
CA GLU A 157 -21.00 2.43 -10.74
C GLU A 157 -19.64 2.52 -10.02
N VAL A 158 -19.11 3.73 -9.82
CA VAL A 158 -17.85 3.95 -9.09
C VAL A 158 -17.99 3.51 -7.63
N ASP A 159 -19.10 3.83 -6.99
CA ASP A 159 -19.38 3.48 -5.60
C ASP A 159 -19.63 1.97 -5.44
N GLU A 160 -20.25 1.30 -6.42
CA GLU A 160 -20.39 -0.16 -6.42
C GLU A 160 -19.03 -0.86 -6.46
N ILE A 161 -18.11 -0.38 -7.29
CA ILE A 161 -16.73 -0.91 -7.35
C ILE A 161 -15.99 -0.66 -6.05
N ALA A 162 -16.10 0.54 -5.49
CA ALA A 162 -15.48 0.87 -4.21
C ALA A 162 -16.02 -0.04 -3.09
N ALA A 163 -17.34 -0.25 -3.04
CA ALA A 163 -17.97 -1.15 -2.10
C ALA A 163 -17.54 -2.62 -2.33
N ALA A 164 -17.34 -3.05 -3.57
CA ALA A 164 -16.86 -4.40 -3.89
C ALA A 164 -15.43 -4.64 -3.38
N ASP A 165 -14.56 -3.62 -3.43
CA ASP A 165 -13.21 -3.66 -2.89
C ASP A 165 -13.17 -3.76 -1.35
N GLU A 166 -14.20 -3.24 -0.68
CA GLU A 166 -14.35 -3.28 0.79
C GLU A 166 -15.01 -4.58 1.28
N ARG A 167 -15.69 -5.33 0.41
CA ARG A 167 -16.27 -6.63 0.78
C ARG A 167 -15.16 -7.59 1.24
N PRO A 168 -15.41 -8.42 2.28
CA PRO A 168 -14.46 -9.44 2.68
C PRO A 168 -14.09 -10.29 1.47
N ARG A 169 -12.80 -10.29 1.13
CA ARG A 169 -12.31 -11.16 0.04
C ARG A 169 -12.69 -12.60 0.40
N PRO A 170 -13.23 -13.35 -0.57
CA PRO A 170 -13.53 -14.75 -0.31
C PRO A 170 -12.25 -15.44 0.19
N ARG A 171 -12.41 -16.35 1.15
CA ARG A 171 -11.27 -17.15 1.61
C ARG A 171 -10.70 -17.88 0.39
N THR A 172 -9.38 -17.80 0.23
CA THR A 172 -8.66 -18.54 -0.79
C THR A 172 -7.68 -19.48 -0.12
N ALA A 173 -7.38 -20.58 -0.80
CA ALA A 173 -6.34 -21.52 -0.41
C ALA A 173 -5.47 -21.82 -1.62
N SER A 174 -4.17 -21.98 -1.39
CA SER A 174 -3.25 -22.42 -2.43
C SER A 174 -3.48 -23.89 -2.74
N LEU A 175 -3.48 -24.25 -4.02
CA LEU A 175 -3.40 -25.65 -4.43
C LEU A 175 -2.08 -26.26 -3.94
N PHE A 176 -2.13 -27.55 -3.64
CA PHE A 176 -0.93 -28.36 -3.44
C PHE A 176 -0.18 -28.52 -4.77
N GLN A 177 1.13 -28.73 -4.72
CA GLN A 177 1.99 -28.88 -5.90
C GLN A 177 1.54 -30.04 -6.81
N THR A 178 0.91 -31.05 -6.23
CA THR A 178 0.41 -32.23 -6.94
C THR A 178 -0.97 -32.01 -7.58
N MET A 179 -1.67 -30.92 -7.24
CA MET A 179 -3.02 -30.63 -7.75
C MET A 179 -2.99 -29.79 -9.02
N THR A 180 -3.91 -30.06 -9.94
CA THR A 180 -4.14 -29.24 -11.14
C THR A 180 -5.59 -28.78 -11.19
N LEU A 181 -5.85 -27.65 -11.85
CA LEU A 181 -7.20 -27.07 -11.92
C LEU A 181 -8.19 -28.00 -12.65
N GLU A 182 -7.73 -28.80 -13.62
CA GLU A 182 -8.58 -29.70 -14.39
C GLU A 182 -9.07 -30.91 -13.57
N ARG A 183 -8.32 -31.29 -12.53
CA ARG A 183 -8.61 -32.48 -11.71
C ARG A 183 -9.20 -32.14 -10.35
N LEU A 184 -9.28 -30.86 -10.01
CA LEU A 184 -9.74 -30.39 -8.71
C LEU A 184 -11.24 -30.67 -8.53
N THR A 185 -11.59 -31.36 -7.45
CA THR A 185 -12.99 -31.57 -7.08
C THR A 185 -13.47 -30.52 -6.06
N LEU A 186 -14.79 -30.39 -5.89
CA LEU A 186 -15.36 -29.55 -4.84
C LEU A 186 -14.88 -29.97 -3.44
N GLN A 187 -14.73 -31.28 -3.21
CA GLN A 187 -14.28 -31.82 -1.93
C GLN A 187 -12.84 -31.38 -1.64
N ASP A 188 -11.94 -31.49 -2.61
CA ASP A 188 -10.56 -31.03 -2.48
C ASP A 188 -10.50 -29.53 -2.17
N ALA A 189 -11.36 -28.73 -2.84
CA ALA A 189 -11.44 -27.30 -2.60
C ALA A 189 -11.90 -26.97 -1.17
N LEU A 190 -12.88 -27.69 -0.63
CA LEU A 190 -13.35 -27.51 0.75
C LEU A 190 -12.27 -27.89 1.76
N GLU A 191 -11.50 -28.94 1.50
CA GLU A 191 -10.38 -29.35 2.35
C GLU A 191 -9.27 -28.30 2.37
N LEU A 192 -8.87 -27.77 1.20
CA LEU A 192 -7.89 -26.68 1.13
C LEU A 192 -8.39 -25.43 1.85
N LEU A 193 -9.65 -25.06 1.68
CA LEU A 193 -10.28 -23.91 2.36
C LEU A 193 -10.45 -24.11 3.87
N SER A 194 -10.35 -25.35 4.36
CA SER A 194 -10.37 -25.62 5.80
C SER A 194 -9.05 -25.24 6.49
N LEU A 195 -7.95 -25.07 5.74
CA LEU A 195 -6.66 -24.64 6.29
C LEU A 195 -6.67 -23.13 6.65
N PRO A 196 -5.97 -22.70 7.71
CA PRO A 196 -5.19 -23.50 8.67
C PRO A 196 -6.09 -24.42 9.52
N ARG A 197 -5.67 -25.67 9.70
CA ARG A 197 -6.39 -26.67 10.49
C ARG A 197 -5.76 -26.78 11.88
N THR A 198 -6.58 -26.74 12.93
CA THR A 198 -6.13 -27.08 14.29
C THR A 198 -6.09 -28.59 14.44
N VAL A 199 -4.91 -29.13 14.79
CA VAL A 199 -4.72 -30.57 15.00
C VAL A 199 -5.09 -30.96 16.43
N GLY A 200 -4.76 -30.10 17.41
CA GLY A 200 -5.08 -30.32 18.81
C GLY A 200 -4.34 -29.34 19.73
N VAL A 201 -4.42 -29.62 21.03
CA VAL A 201 -3.75 -28.87 22.09
C VAL A 201 -2.64 -29.74 22.67
N ASP A 202 -1.46 -29.17 22.89
CA ASP A 202 -0.35 -29.87 23.52
C ASP A 202 -0.68 -30.15 25.01
N PRO A 203 -0.68 -31.41 25.47
CA PRO A 203 -0.94 -31.76 26.87
C PRO A 203 0.05 -31.16 27.88
N ALA A 204 1.27 -30.81 27.46
CA ALA A 204 2.33 -30.37 28.36
C ALA A 204 2.18 -28.90 28.80
N ASP A 205 1.69 -28.02 27.91
CA ASP A 205 1.59 -26.58 28.18
C ASP A 205 0.27 -25.94 27.73
N GLY A 206 -0.66 -26.73 27.18
CA GLY A 206 -1.95 -26.23 26.70
C GLY A 206 -1.86 -25.42 25.40
N GLY A 207 -0.72 -25.42 24.70
CA GLY A 207 -0.55 -24.67 23.46
C GLY A 207 -1.24 -25.31 22.26
N GLU A 208 -2.03 -24.52 21.51
CA GLU A 208 -2.67 -24.97 20.27
C GLU A 208 -1.64 -25.26 19.17
N ILE A 209 -1.84 -26.39 18.49
CA ILE A 209 -1.04 -26.83 17.35
C ILE A 209 -1.90 -26.74 16.09
N THR A 210 -1.45 -25.91 15.15
CA THR A 210 -2.09 -25.70 13.85
C THR A 210 -1.18 -26.14 12.71
N VAL A 211 -1.75 -26.61 11.62
CA VAL A 211 -1.04 -26.94 10.38
C VAL A 211 -1.56 -26.11 9.22
N GLN A 212 -0.65 -25.67 8.35
CA GLN A 212 -1.00 -24.83 7.22
C GLN A 212 0.04 -24.87 6.11
N ASN A 213 -0.40 -24.56 4.88
CA ASN A 213 0.50 -24.39 3.76
C ASN A 213 1.09 -22.97 3.76
N GLY A 214 2.41 -22.85 3.67
CA GLY A 214 3.14 -21.58 3.68
C GLY A 214 3.94 -21.36 2.41
N ARG A 215 4.56 -20.19 2.28
CA ARG A 215 5.43 -19.84 1.14
C ARG A 215 6.56 -20.86 0.91
N PHE A 216 7.05 -21.50 1.96
CA PHE A 216 8.17 -22.43 1.93
C PHE A 216 7.73 -23.90 2.05
N GLY A 217 6.45 -24.18 1.81
CA GLY A 217 5.85 -25.50 1.95
C GLY A 217 5.03 -25.69 3.23
N PRO A 218 4.55 -26.92 3.47
CA PRO A 218 3.68 -27.26 4.58
C PRO A 218 4.43 -27.22 5.90
N TYR A 219 3.78 -26.69 6.94
CA TYR A 219 4.39 -26.58 8.26
C TYR A 219 3.35 -26.63 9.37
N LEU A 220 3.79 -27.06 10.56
CA LEU A 220 3.04 -26.95 11.80
C LEU A 220 3.53 -25.75 12.60
N LYS A 221 2.63 -25.18 13.41
CA LYS A 221 2.89 -24.04 14.28
C LYS A 221 2.28 -24.24 15.65
N LYS A 222 3.06 -23.93 16.70
CA LYS A 222 2.64 -23.87 18.10
C LYS A 222 3.15 -22.58 18.72
N GLY A 223 2.28 -21.58 18.90
CA GLY A 223 2.67 -20.24 19.36
C GLY A 223 3.72 -19.58 18.45
N THR A 224 4.95 -19.44 18.94
CA THR A 224 6.10 -18.92 18.15
C THR A 224 6.96 -20.02 17.54
N ASP A 225 6.70 -21.29 17.87
CA ASP A 225 7.43 -22.41 17.30
C ASP A 225 6.82 -22.88 15.98
N SER A 226 7.66 -23.26 15.03
CA SER A 226 7.25 -23.78 13.73
C SER A 226 8.21 -24.87 13.26
N ARG A 227 7.67 -25.91 12.62
CA ARG A 227 8.44 -27.01 12.01
C ARG A 227 7.88 -27.31 10.64
N SER A 228 8.76 -27.50 9.66
CA SER A 228 8.36 -27.96 8.34
C SER A 228 7.82 -29.39 8.41
N LEU A 229 6.79 -29.65 7.63
CA LEU A 229 6.30 -30.98 7.33
C LEU A 229 6.96 -31.48 6.04
N THR A 230 6.92 -32.78 5.81
CA THR A 230 7.58 -33.39 4.65
C THR A 230 6.73 -33.29 3.39
N THR A 231 5.40 -33.39 3.52
CA THR A 231 4.50 -33.37 2.37
C THR A 231 3.23 -32.57 2.65
N GLU A 232 2.51 -32.16 1.61
CA GLU A 232 1.31 -31.32 1.74
C GLU A 232 0.11 -32.13 2.24
N GLU A 233 0.05 -33.43 1.95
CA GLU A 233 -1.00 -34.35 2.43
C GLU A 233 -1.02 -34.45 3.95
N GLN A 234 0.12 -34.23 4.61
CA GLN A 234 0.21 -34.20 6.07
C GLN A 234 -0.62 -33.05 6.66
N LEU A 235 -0.88 -31.97 5.94
CA LEU A 235 -1.74 -30.88 6.42
C LEU A 235 -3.18 -31.35 6.70
N LEU A 236 -3.62 -32.42 6.04
CA LEU A 236 -4.96 -32.96 6.17
C LEU A 236 -5.03 -34.16 7.13
N THR A 237 -3.93 -34.92 7.22
CA THR A 237 -3.90 -36.25 7.85
C THR A 237 -3.07 -36.34 9.13
N ILE A 238 -2.13 -35.42 9.37
CA ILE A 238 -1.21 -35.52 10.52
C ILE A 238 -1.95 -35.45 11.85
N THR A 239 -1.53 -36.32 12.77
CA THR A 239 -2.10 -36.46 14.10
C THR A 239 -1.39 -35.58 15.12
N LEU A 240 -1.99 -35.42 16.30
CA LEU A 240 -1.40 -34.67 17.41
C LEU A 240 -0.08 -35.30 17.86
N GLU A 241 -0.03 -36.63 17.98
CA GLU A 241 1.17 -37.37 18.39
C GLU A 241 2.35 -37.14 17.44
N GLU A 242 2.09 -37.18 16.13
CA GLU A 242 3.11 -36.91 15.09
C GLU A 242 3.58 -35.45 15.15
N CYS A 243 2.68 -34.50 15.39
CA CYS A 243 3.06 -33.10 15.56
C CYS A 243 3.99 -32.90 16.77
N LEU A 244 3.68 -33.54 17.89
CA LEU A 244 4.52 -33.49 19.10
C LEU A 244 5.89 -34.12 18.85
N ALA A 245 5.96 -35.23 18.12
CA ALA A 245 7.22 -35.87 17.73
C ALA A 245 8.07 -34.93 16.86
N VAL A 246 7.46 -34.23 15.89
CA VAL A 246 8.16 -33.25 15.03
C VAL A 246 8.61 -32.02 15.84
N LEU A 247 7.82 -31.56 16.81
CA LEU A 247 8.18 -30.45 17.69
C LEU A 247 9.36 -30.78 18.63
N ALA A 248 9.41 -32.02 19.12
CA ALA A 248 10.48 -32.52 20.00
C ALA A 248 11.84 -32.61 19.29
N GLN A 249 11.86 -32.72 17.96
CA GLN A 249 13.12 -32.69 17.20
C GLN A 249 13.82 -31.33 17.34
N PRO A 250 15.16 -31.33 17.48
CA PRO A 250 15.92 -30.10 17.60
C PRO A 250 15.71 -29.23 16.36
N LYS A 251 15.52 -27.93 16.57
CA LYS A 251 15.41 -26.96 15.47
C LYS A 251 16.62 -27.08 14.57
N ARG A 252 16.44 -27.62 13.37
CA ARG A 252 17.37 -27.42 12.26
C ARG A 252 17.26 -25.94 11.88
N ARG A 253 17.96 -25.08 12.62
CA ARG A 253 18.14 -23.68 12.23
C ARG A 253 18.68 -23.73 10.81
N GLY A 254 17.91 -23.19 9.87
CA GLY A 254 18.37 -22.86 8.51
C GLY A 254 19.43 -21.77 8.55
N ARG A 255 20.50 -22.00 9.30
CA ARG A 255 21.74 -21.27 9.15
C ARG A 255 22.38 -21.97 7.97
N SER A 256 22.31 -21.34 6.80
CA SER A 256 23.20 -21.63 5.69
C SER A 256 24.55 -21.99 6.31
N THR A 257 24.99 -23.22 6.14
CA THR A 257 26.36 -23.60 6.49
C THR A 257 27.24 -22.53 5.82
N PRO A 258 28.05 -21.77 6.56
CA PRO A 258 28.91 -20.78 5.93
C PRO A 258 29.71 -21.52 4.87
N LYS A 259 29.57 -21.12 3.60
CA LYS A 259 30.43 -21.67 2.56
C LYS A 259 31.88 -21.49 3.04
N PRO A 260 32.72 -22.54 3.01
CA PRO A 260 34.11 -22.40 3.38
C PRO A 260 34.76 -21.28 2.56
N PRO A 261 35.73 -20.55 3.13
CA PRO A 261 36.38 -19.46 2.42
C PRO A 261 37.03 -19.98 1.13
N LEU A 262 36.97 -19.16 0.07
CA LEU A 262 37.56 -19.50 -1.22
C LEU A 262 39.09 -19.52 -1.13
N ARG A 263 39.68 -18.61 -0.34
CA ARG A 263 41.12 -18.53 -0.11
C ARG A 263 41.42 -17.72 1.15
N GLU A 264 42.45 -18.11 1.89
CA GLU A 264 43.08 -17.25 2.90
C GLU A 264 44.24 -16.52 2.22
N LEU A 265 44.27 -15.20 2.41
CA LEU A 265 45.31 -14.30 1.92
C LEU A 265 46.18 -13.87 3.10
N GLY A 266 47.22 -13.08 2.82
CA GLY A 266 48.12 -12.53 3.81
C GLY A 266 47.46 -11.67 4.91
N VAL A 267 48.31 -11.11 5.76
CA VAL A 267 47.88 -10.21 6.84
C VAL A 267 47.72 -8.81 6.29
N ASP A 268 46.59 -8.18 6.58
CA ASP A 268 46.35 -6.80 6.22
C ASP A 268 47.29 -5.86 7.02
N PRO A 269 48.12 -5.04 6.35
CA PRO A 269 49.08 -4.16 7.00
C PRO A 269 48.43 -3.10 7.90
N GLU A 270 47.15 -2.77 7.68
CA GLU A 270 46.44 -1.71 8.40
C GLU A 270 45.68 -2.23 9.63
N SER A 271 45.01 -3.38 9.52
CA SER A 271 44.27 -4.00 10.64
C SER A 271 45.05 -5.07 11.41
N GLY A 272 46.14 -5.59 10.85
CA GLY A 272 46.91 -6.70 11.41
C GLY A 272 46.17 -8.05 11.41
N LYS A 273 45.03 -8.15 10.71
CA LYS A 273 44.17 -9.34 10.66
C LYS A 273 44.38 -10.11 9.35
N THR A 274 44.16 -11.42 9.37
CA THR A 274 44.20 -12.27 8.17
C THR A 274 43.08 -11.90 7.22
N ILE A 275 43.42 -11.69 5.95
CA ILE A 275 42.45 -11.40 4.90
C ILE A 275 41.89 -12.72 4.36
N ILE A 276 40.58 -12.81 4.21
CA ILE A 276 39.90 -14.01 3.72
C ILE A 276 39.03 -13.65 2.51
N LEU A 277 39.20 -14.39 1.41
CA LEU A 277 38.36 -14.31 0.23
C LEU A 277 37.15 -15.26 0.38
N LYS A 278 35.94 -14.73 0.21
CA LYS A 278 34.68 -15.48 0.35
C LYS A 278 33.76 -15.23 -0.82
N ASP A 279 32.88 -16.20 -1.08
CA ASP A 279 31.79 -16.09 -2.05
C ASP A 279 30.50 -15.62 -1.35
N GLY A 280 29.95 -14.47 -1.76
CA GLY A 280 28.74 -13.88 -1.19
C GLY A 280 27.58 -13.81 -2.19
N ASN A 281 26.38 -13.47 -1.72
CA ASN A 281 25.18 -13.37 -2.58
C ASN A 281 25.28 -12.33 -3.72
N TRP A 282 26.27 -11.42 -3.65
CA TRP A 282 26.48 -10.34 -4.62
C TRP A 282 27.81 -10.49 -5.38
N GLY A 283 28.46 -11.65 -5.24
CA GLY A 283 29.77 -11.96 -5.83
C GLY A 283 30.89 -12.11 -4.80
N PRO A 284 32.11 -12.45 -5.25
CA PRO A 284 33.29 -12.61 -4.41
C PRO A 284 33.68 -11.32 -3.66
N TYR A 285 34.15 -11.46 -2.43
CA TYR A 285 34.60 -10.35 -1.60
C TYR A 285 35.71 -10.77 -0.64
N VAL A 286 36.55 -9.81 -0.26
CA VAL A 286 37.57 -9.98 0.78
C VAL A 286 37.09 -9.42 2.11
N THR A 287 37.52 -10.04 3.21
CA THR A 287 37.18 -9.62 4.57
C THR A 287 38.34 -9.85 5.54
N ASP A 288 38.53 -8.90 6.46
CA ASP A 288 39.40 -9.02 7.65
C ASP A 288 38.59 -9.42 8.90
N GLY A 289 37.32 -9.81 8.73
CA GLY A 289 36.36 -10.10 9.79
C GLY A 289 35.55 -8.89 10.28
N GLU A 290 35.94 -7.66 9.94
CA GLU A 290 35.26 -6.43 10.36
C GLU A 290 34.71 -5.64 9.15
N TYR A 291 35.53 -5.50 8.11
CA TYR A 291 35.19 -4.89 6.83
C TYR A 291 35.03 -5.96 5.75
N ASN A 292 34.12 -5.69 4.81
CA ASN A 292 33.87 -6.52 3.65
C ASN A 292 33.97 -5.66 2.38
N ALA A 293 34.90 -6.00 1.50
CA ALA A 293 35.12 -5.30 0.23
C ALA A 293 34.88 -6.25 -0.94
N SER A 294 33.90 -5.92 -1.78
CA SER A 294 33.62 -6.67 -3.01
C SER A 294 34.75 -6.47 -4.02
N LEU A 295 35.06 -7.51 -4.79
CA LEU A 295 36.01 -7.41 -5.90
C LEU A 295 35.48 -6.47 -6.99
N GLY A 296 36.37 -5.66 -7.60
CA GLY A 296 36.05 -4.78 -8.71
C GLY A 296 35.94 -5.53 -10.05
N ARG A 297 35.47 -4.84 -11.10
CA ARG A 297 35.28 -5.44 -12.44
C ARG A 297 36.57 -5.95 -13.12
N GLY A 298 37.74 -5.59 -12.60
CA GLY A 298 39.05 -6.04 -13.11
C GLY A 298 39.80 -6.97 -12.15
N ASP A 299 39.23 -7.29 -10.98
CA ASP A 299 39.86 -8.18 -10.01
C ASP A 299 39.38 -9.62 -10.28
N SER A 300 40.31 -10.55 -10.54
CA SER A 300 40.00 -11.98 -10.68
C SER A 300 40.20 -12.71 -9.35
N VAL A 301 39.36 -13.71 -9.07
CA VAL A 301 39.43 -14.52 -7.84
C VAL A 301 40.77 -15.28 -7.76
N GLU A 302 41.33 -15.64 -8.92
CA GLU A 302 42.52 -16.46 -9.05
C GLU A 302 43.81 -15.62 -8.91
N GLU A 303 43.85 -14.42 -9.50
CA GLU A 303 45.05 -13.57 -9.54
C GLU A 303 45.08 -12.49 -8.45
N LEU A 304 44.09 -12.47 -7.56
CA LEU A 304 44.03 -11.50 -6.47
C LEU A 304 45.28 -11.60 -5.58
N THR A 305 46.04 -10.52 -5.44
CA THR A 305 47.23 -10.49 -4.57
C THR A 305 46.86 -10.03 -3.16
N ASP A 306 47.72 -10.35 -2.18
CA ASP A 306 47.55 -9.92 -0.79
C ASP A 306 47.52 -8.38 -0.67
N GLU A 307 48.39 -7.70 -1.42
CA GLU A 307 48.46 -6.24 -1.50
C GLU A 307 47.16 -5.64 -2.06
N ARG A 308 46.65 -6.20 -3.16
CA ARG A 308 45.40 -5.74 -3.77
C ARG A 308 44.19 -5.96 -2.85
N ALA A 309 44.19 -7.06 -2.11
CA ALA A 309 43.14 -7.37 -1.15
C ALA A 309 43.16 -6.42 0.07
N ALA A 310 44.35 -6.04 0.53
CA ALA A 310 44.53 -5.02 1.57
C ALA A 310 44.05 -3.64 1.08
N ASP A 311 44.39 -3.25 -0.15
CA ASP A 311 43.94 -1.99 -0.75
C ASP A 311 42.41 -1.90 -0.82
N LEU A 312 41.74 -2.98 -1.24
CA LEU A 312 40.27 -3.04 -1.29
C LEU A 312 39.64 -2.86 0.09
N LEU A 313 40.26 -3.40 1.15
CA LEU A 313 39.80 -3.25 2.53
C LEU A 313 40.06 -1.83 3.05
N ALA A 314 41.23 -1.25 2.78
CA ALA A 314 41.57 0.12 3.14
C ALA A 314 40.64 1.13 2.47
N GLU A 315 40.35 0.98 1.17
CA GLU A 315 39.35 1.78 0.45
C GLU A 315 37.96 1.67 1.10
N ARG A 316 37.60 0.47 1.55
CA ARG A 316 36.31 0.20 2.19
C ARG A 316 36.21 0.83 3.57
N ARG A 317 37.32 0.91 4.32
CA ARG A 317 37.43 1.62 5.60
C ARG A 317 37.34 3.12 5.41
N ALA A 318 38.04 3.67 4.44
CA ALA A 318 38.00 5.09 4.10
C ALA A 318 36.58 5.56 3.70
N LYS A 319 35.80 4.70 3.04
CA LYS A 319 34.39 4.96 2.68
C LYS A 319 33.40 4.87 3.86
N GLY A 320 33.84 4.43 5.04
CA GLY A 320 33.02 4.33 6.26
C GLY A 320 32.00 3.18 6.25
N PRO A 321 31.43 2.80 7.40
CA PRO A 321 30.43 1.74 7.47
C PRO A 321 29.17 2.13 6.68
N PRO A 322 28.46 1.15 6.08
CA PRO A 322 27.23 1.46 5.36
C PRO A 322 26.24 2.10 6.34
N GLY A 323 25.79 3.31 6.03
CA GLY A 323 24.88 4.06 6.90
C GLY A 323 23.68 3.19 7.28
N LYS A 324 23.38 3.08 8.58
CA LYS A 324 22.18 2.39 9.06
C LYS A 324 20.97 3.07 8.42
N LYS A 325 20.35 2.42 7.42
CA LYS A 325 19.02 2.83 6.94
C LYS A 325 18.08 2.82 8.14
N LYS A 326 17.61 4.01 8.57
CA LYS A 326 16.53 4.14 9.55
C LYS A 326 15.36 3.31 9.03
N ARG A 327 14.98 2.25 9.76
CA ARG A 327 13.76 1.48 9.50
C ARG A 327 12.60 2.47 9.60
N SER A 328 11.84 2.65 8.52
CA SER A 328 10.56 3.35 8.63
C SER A 328 9.67 2.54 9.56
N SER A 329 9.18 3.17 10.62
CA SER A 329 8.16 2.59 11.47
C SER A 329 6.90 2.44 10.64
N ARG A 330 6.51 1.20 10.38
CA ARG A 330 5.20 0.87 9.81
C ARG A 330 4.17 1.22 10.88
N LYS A 331 3.39 2.27 10.65
CA LYS A 331 2.24 2.63 11.50
C LYS A 331 1.31 1.42 11.55
N LYS A 332 1.03 0.93 12.76
CA LYS A 332 -0.11 0.04 13.04
C LYS A 332 -1.40 0.84 12.88
#